data_AF-A0A968P6P1-F1
#
_entry.id   AF-A0A968P6P1-F1
#
_cell.length_a   1.000
_cell.length_b   1.000
_cell.length_c   1.000
_cell.angle_alpha   90.00
_cell.angle_beta   90.00
_cell.angle_gamma   90.00
#
_symmetry.space_group_name_H-M   'P 1'
#
loop_
_entity.id
_entity.type
_entity.pdbx_description
1 polymer ?
#
loop_
_entity_poly.entity_id
_entity_poly.type
_entity_poly.pdbx_seq_one_letter_code
_entity_poly.pdbx_strand_id
1 'polypeptide(L)' 'MSYNGARTELARPVAPGEALETWQKVTAPAAPGEYLLELDPVFERVAWFSTRGVATCQQPVTIEPAELPTGTVSAAPSGR' A
#
# COMPACT_ATOMS: atom_id res chain seq x y z
N MET A 1 7.85 -15.22 6.21
CA MET A 1 7.38 -13.82 6.11
C MET A 1 8.15 -13.19 4.96
N SER A 2 7.44 -12.83 3.89
CA SER A 2 8.06 -12.18 2.74
C SER A 2 8.11 -10.68 3.02
N TYR A 3 9.31 -10.11 3.09
CA TYR A 3 9.56 -8.69 3.40
C TYR A 3 9.36 -7.77 2.18
N ASN A 4 9.04 -8.33 1.02
CA ASN A 4 8.85 -7.58 -0.23
C ASN A 4 7.38 -7.21 -0.41
N GLY A 5 6.86 -6.31 0.42
CA GLY A 5 5.52 -5.72 0.19
C GLY A 5 5.31 -5.24 -1.26
N ALA A 6 4.08 -4.94 -1.64
CA ALA A 6 3.77 -4.53 -3.00
C ALA A 6 4.68 -3.37 -3.47
N ARG A 7 5.27 -3.50 -4.66
CA ARG A 7 6.08 -2.45 -5.26
C ARG A 7 5.22 -1.55 -6.15
N THR A 8 5.47 -0.26 -6.06
CA THR A 8 4.95 0.73 -7.00
C THR A 8 6.08 1.11 -7.96
N GLU A 9 5.93 0.80 -9.24
CA GLU A 9 6.86 1.30 -10.26
C GLU A 9 6.74 2.82 -10.39
N LEU A 10 7.87 3.49 -10.55
CA LEU A 10 7.88 4.92 -10.83
C LEU A 10 7.54 5.16 -12.31
N ALA A 11 6.75 6.20 -12.59
CA ALA A 11 6.32 6.53 -13.95
C ALA A 11 7.49 6.92 -14.88
N ARG A 12 8.61 7.36 -14.31
CA ARG A 12 9.84 7.73 -15.01
C ARG A 12 11.05 7.67 -14.05
N PRO A 13 12.29 7.62 -14.58
CA PRO A 13 13.48 7.92 -13.80
C PRO A 13 13.41 9.32 -13.19
N VAL A 14 14.02 9.49 -12.01
CA VAL A 14 14.12 10.77 -11.29
C VAL A 14 15.59 11.16 -11.26
N ALA A 15 15.96 12.25 -11.94
CA ALA A 15 17.33 12.72 -11.97
C ALA A 15 17.71 13.49 -10.68
N PRO A 16 19.01 13.71 -10.41
CA PRO A 16 19.42 14.56 -9.28
C PRO A 16 18.79 15.95 -9.34
N GLY A 17 18.18 16.38 -8.23
CA GLY A 17 17.48 17.67 -8.13
C GLY A 17 16.03 17.65 -8.63
N GLU A 18 15.56 16.54 -9.19
CA GLU A 18 14.16 16.39 -9.58
C GLU A 18 13.29 15.81 -8.46
N ALA A 19 11.99 16.04 -8.57
CA ALA A 19 10.96 15.41 -7.76
C ALA A 19 9.93 14.69 -8.64
N LEU A 20 9.29 13.67 -8.07
CA LEU A 20 8.18 12.95 -8.69
C LEU A 20 7.11 12.68 -7.63
N GLU A 21 5.89 13.13 -7.88
CA GLU A 21 4.72 12.74 -7.10
C GLU A 21 4.10 11.47 -7.70
N THR A 22 3.76 10.50 -6.85
CA THR A 22 3.15 9.24 -7.29
C THR A 22 2.29 8.63 -6.20
N TRP A 23 1.25 7.91 -6.61
CA TRP A 23 0.38 7.14 -5.72
C TRP A 23 0.98 5.77 -5.44
N GLN A 24 1.06 5.39 -4.16
CA GLN A 24 1.61 4.10 -3.74
C GLN A 24 0.53 3.02 -3.69
N LYS A 25 0.84 1.84 -4.24
CA LYS A 25 -0.01 0.65 -4.09
C LYS A 25 0.38 -0.06 -2.80
N VAL A 26 -0.54 -0.10 -1.84
CA VAL A 26 -0.35 -0.74 -0.54
C VAL A 26 -1.43 -1.78 -0.33
N THR A 27 -1.06 -2.94 0.19
CA THR A 27 -2.00 -3.99 0.61
C THR A 27 -2.13 -3.95 2.12
N ALA A 28 -3.32 -3.67 2.61
CA ALA A 28 -3.61 -3.74 4.03
C ALA A 28 -3.48 -5.20 4.54
N PRO A 29 -2.95 -5.42 5.75
CA PRO A 29 -3.06 -6.70 6.43
C PRO A 29 -4.52 -7.14 6.57
N ALA A 30 -4.77 -8.45 6.60
CA ALA A 30 -6.12 -8.98 6.77
C ALA A 30 -6.70 -8.73 8.18
N ALA A 31 -5.83 -8.61 9.19
CA ALA A 31 -6.25 -8.33 10.55
C ALA A 31 -6.46 -6.81 10.74
N PRO A 32 -7.63 -6.37 11.24
CA PRO A 32 -7.83 -4.98 11.60
C PRO A 32 -6.94 -4.58 12.79
N GLY A 33 -6.68 -3.28 12.93
CA GLY A 33 -5.85 -2.73 14.00
C GLY A 33 -5.00 -1.54 13.57
N GLU A 34 -4.15 -1.08 14.48
CA GLU A 34 -3.19 -0.01 14.23
C GLU A 34 -1.90 -0.56 13.64
N TYR A 35 -1.41 0.07 12.58
CA TYR A 35 -0.17 -0.29 11.90
C TYR A 35 0.65 0.96 11.58
N LEU A 36 1.96 0.78 11.46
CA LEU A 36 2.84 1.77 10.86
C LEU A 36 3.14 1.36 9.42
N LEU A 37 2.69 2.17 8.47
CA LEU A 37 3.10 2.03 7.07
C LEU A 37 4.48 2.67 6.92
N GLU A 38 5.45 1.89 6.47
CA GLU A 38 6.80 2.36 6.16
C GLU A 38 7.07 2.22 4.65
N LEU A 39 7.45 3.33 4.02
CA LEU A 39 7.81 3.40 2.60
C LEU A 39 9.29 3.76 2.48
N ASP A 40 10.03 2.92 1.77
CA ASP A 40 11.45 3.09 1.50
C ASP A 40 11.74 2.92 0.00
N PRO A 41 12.17 3.98 -0.71
CA PRO A 41 12.59 3.86 -2.08
C PRO A 41 13.74 2.88 -2.24
N VAL A 42 13.68 2.06 -3.28
CA VAL A 42 14.77 1.19 -3.68
C VAL A 42 15.31 1.63 -5.03
N PHE A 43 16.62 1.85 -5.10
CA PHE A 43 17.30 1.81 -6.39
C PHE A 43 17.68 0.35 -6.62
N GLU A 44 16.88 -0.31 -7.48
CA GLU A 44 17.01 -1.73 -7.79
C GLU A 44 18.46 -2.14 -8.02
N ARG A 45 18.86 -3.24 -7.37
CA ARG A 45 20.21 -3.82 -7.40
C ARG A 45 21.32 -2.92 -6.86
N VAL A 46 21.01 -1.73 -6.35
CA VAL A 46 21.99 -0.80 -5.76
C VAL A 46 21.80 -0.73 -4.25
N ALA A 47 20.67 -0.19 -3.78
CA ALA A 47 20.39 -0.02 -2.36
C ALA A 47 18.93 0.39 -2.12
N TRP A 48 18.46 0.06 -0.93
CA TRP A 48 17.37 0.79 -0.28
C TRP A 48 17.92 2.11 0.26
N PHE A 49 17.12 3.18 0.22
CA PHE A 49 17.60 4.50 0.62
C PHE A 49 17.89 4.57 2.12
N SER A 50 17.11 3.86 2.95
CA SER A 50 17.37 3.71 4.38
C SER A 50 18.75 3.17 4.72
N THR A 51 19.25 2.22 3.93
CA THR A 51 20.60 1.64 4.12
C THR A 51 21.73 2.63 3.84
N ARG A 52 21.40 3.79 3.24
CA ARG A 52 22.30 4.92 3.00
C ARG A 52 22.08 6.07 3.99
N GLY A 53 21.28 5.86 5.04
CA GLY A 53 21.03 6.84 6.09
C GLY A 53 19.92 7.85 5.77
N VAL A 54 19.12 7.62 4.72
CA VAL A 54 17.93 8.43 4.42
C VAL A 54 16.76 7.93 5.27
N ALA A 55 16.06 8.82 5.97
CA ALA A 55 14.88 8.42 6.73
C ALA A 55 13.78 7.89 5.80
N THR A 56 13.11 6.82 6.21
CA THR A 56 11.94 6.30 5.50
C THR A 56 10.72 7.17 5.77
N CYS A 57 9.74 7.11 4.87
CA CYS A 57 8.45 7.75 5.11
C CYS A 57 7.60 6.81 5.98
N GLN A 58 7.22 7.28 7.16
CA GLN A 58 6.43 6.51 8.13
C GLN A 58 5.08 7.18 8.35
N GLN A 59 4.00 6.41 8.18
CA GLN A 59 2.63 6.88 8.31
C GLN A 59 1.83 5.94 9.21
N PRO A 60 1.37 6.38 10.39
CA PRO A 60 0.41 5.62 11.17
C PRO A 60 -0.89 5.44 10.38
N VAL A 61 -1.42 4.22 10.35
CA VAL A 61 -2.66 3.86 9.66
C VAL A 61 -3.51 2.96 10.54
N THR A 62 -4.82 3.15 10.49
CA THR A 62 -5.80 2.27 11.12
C THR A 62 -6.47 1.43 10.04
N ILE A 63 -6.42 0.11 10.20
CA ILE A 63 -7.13 -0.83 9.34
C ILE A 63 -8.42 -1.23 10.03
N GLU A 64 -9.54 -0.82 9.43
CA GLU A 64 -10.88 -1.18 9.88
C GLU A 64 -11.21 -2.63 9.49
N PRO A 65 -12.10 -3.32 10.23
CA PRO A 65 -12.62 -4.61 9.82
C PRO A 65 -13.25 -4.52 8.43
N ALA A 66 -13.02 -5.53 7.58
CA ALA A 66 -13.74 -5.63 6.33
C ALA A 66 -15.22 -5.87 6.62
N GLU A 67 -16.06 -4.84 6.41
CA GLU A 67 -17.49 -5.02 6.46
C GLU A 67 -17.90 -5.94 5.30
N LEU A 68 -18.52 -7.07 5.62
CA LEU A 68 -19.21 -7.87 4.61
C LEU A 68 -20.37 -7.00 4.07
N PRO A 69 -20.57 -6.94 2.73
CA PRO A 69 -21.72 -6.22 2.18
C PRO A 69 -22.99 -6.86 2.75
N THR A 70 -23.64 -6.17 3.68
CA THR A 70 -24.92 -6.58 4.26
C THR A 70 -26.01 -6.17 3.30
N GLY A 71 -26.09 -6.87 2.17
CA GLY A 71 -27.18 -6.77 1.21
C GLY A 71 -27.99 -8.05 1.27
N THR A 72 -29.21 -8.01 1.83
CA THR A 72 -30.22 -9.03 1.56
C THR A 72 -30.53 -8.99 0.07
N VAL A 73 -30.10 -10.01 -0.69
CA VAL A 73 -30.65 -10.23 -2.03
C VAL A 73 -32.11 -10.65 -1.84
N SER A 74 -33.03 -9.69 -1.98
CA SER A 74 -34.46 -9.99 -2.10
C SER A 74 -34.68 -10.62 -3.47
N ALA A 75 -34.69 -11.94 -3.55
CA ALA A 75 -35.23 -12.63 -4.71
C ALA A 75 -36.74 -12.33 -4.78
N ALA A 76 -37.16 -11.53 -5.76
CA ALA A 76 -38.58 -11.37 -6.06
C ALA A 76 -39.14 -12.75 -6.49
N PRO A 77 -40.31 -13.18 -5.98
CA PRO A 77 -40.92 -14.40 -6.47
C PRO A 77 -41.31 -14.21 -7.94
N SER A 78 -40.84 -15.10 -8.80
CA SER A 78 -41.32 -15.21 -10.18
C SER A 78 -42.83 -15.47 -10.15
N GLY A 79 -43.61 -14.47 -10.56
CA GLY A 79 -45.05 -14.57 -10.72
C GLY A 79 -45.41 -15.63 -11.75
N ARG A 80 -46.52 -16.31 -11.48
CA ARG A 80 -47.06 -17.44 -12.25
C ARG A 80 -47.78 -17.00 -13.52
#